data_AF-A0A662J5S1-F1
#
_entry.id   AF-A0A662J5S1-F1
#
_cell.length_a   1.000
_cell.length_b   1.000
_cell.length_c   1.000
_cell.angle_alpha   90.00
_cell.angle_beta   90.00
_cell.angle_gamma   90.00
#
_symmetry.space_group_name_H-M   'P 1'
#
loop_
_entity.id
_entity.type
_entity.pdbx_description
1 polymer ?
#
loop_
_entity_poly.entity_id
_entity_poly.type
_entity_poly.pdbx_seq_one_letter_code
_entity_poly.pdbx_strand_id
1 'polypeptide(L)'
;MKRSRACRVLLPTTIASSYVYSLAFTSTRQTASTPVTDKWSYLELSYPEASAWRWINENTPKEAKVATFDIRTYYLEREVFPLDGYEASPLYSMDSVEEALNYLEERGVHFVLSVPWASPLDPRMPPAYRWNPISKDLGDPRLLPPVYVSPNGAAIYWLKGKEVNRLLVNGLSVTLLTLWRELKVDLQVTNDTQPPTGRLYVAIPCDYAGKVLEVSVNSSQHIVSLEVFKGLIPVNEARWWTTHPMLARSPPLREGLGTLNPKLKWTINEAGYLTIMVVSWDQRWEGAFNVTLYVKITS
;
A
#
# COMPACT_ATOMS: atom_id res chain seq x y z
N MET A 1 79.36 2.58 17.41
CA MET A 1 80.08 3.81 17.00
C MET A 1 79.73 4.09 15.54
N LYS A 2 79.50 5.38 15.20
CA LYS A 2 79.14 5.96 13.88
C LYS A 2 77.68 5.84 13.40
N ARG A 3 77.01 6.99 13.54
CA ARG A 3 75.83 7.47 12.82
C ARG A 3 76.14 7.63 11.32
N SER A 4 75.13 7.48 10.46
CA SER A 4 75.01 8.28 9.24
C SER A 4 73.52 8.49 8.92
N ARG A 5 73.12 9.76 8.85
CA ARG A 5 71.82 10.24 8.41
C ARG A 5 71.81 10.35 6.89
N ALA A 6 70.72 9.96 6.25
CA ALA A 6 70.27 10.60 5.02
C ALA A 6 68.74 10.71 5.04
N CYS A 7 68.31 11.95 5.21
CA CYS A 7 66.95 12.45 5.12
C CYS A 7 66.46 12.36 3.67
N ARG A 8 65.21 11.92 3.43
CA ARG A 8 64.40 12.36 2.29
C ARG A 8 62.91 12.11 2.56
N VAL A 9 62.27 13.20 3.00
CA VAL A 9 60.93 13.70 2.63
C VAL A 9 59.81 12.67 2.46
N LEU A 10 59.01 12.52 3.52
CA LEU A 10 57.65 11.99 3.46
C LEU A 10 56.71 13.07 2.91
N LEU A 11 56.10 12.82 1.75
CA LEU A 11 54.90 13.51 1.28
C LEU A 11 53.69 12.88 2.01
N PRO A 12 52.91 13.63 2.79
CA PRO A 12 51.64 13.12 3.30
C PRO A 12 50.59 13.25 2.19
N THR A 13 50.29 12.15 1.51
CA THR A 13 49.04 12.05 0.75
C THR A 13 47.89 11.95 1.74
N THR A 14 47.20 13.07 1.92
CA THR A 14 45.89 13.18 2.53
C THR A 14 44.91 12.29 1.75
N ILE A 15 44.64 11.09 2.26
CA ILE A 15 43.46 10.33 1.86
C ILE A 15 42.29 10.97 2.62
N ALA A 16 41.67 11.95 1.97
CA ALA A 16 40.32 12.35 2.31
C ALA A 16 39.42 11.12 2.11
N SER A 17 39.08 10.45 3.19
CA SER A 17 37.99 9.49 3.23
C SER A 17 36.70 10.23 2.89
N SER A 18 36.38 10.25 1.61
CA SER A 18 35.09 10.70 1.12
C SER A 18 34.03 9.79 1.71
N TYR A 19 33.31 10.31 2.70
CA TYR A 19 31.96 9.87 3.00
C TYR A 19 31.11 10.14 1.75
N VAL A 20 31.13 9.19 0.82
CA VAL A 20 30.06 9.05 -0.16
C VAL A 20 28.88 8.54 0.65
N TYR A 21 28.14 9.48 1.24
CA TYR A 21 26.73 9.24 1.48
C TYR A 21 26.15 8.84 0.14
N SER A 22 25.93 7.54 -0.02
CA SER A 22 25.04 6.99 -1.03
C SER A 22 23.66 7.54 -0.72
N LEU A 23 23.41 8.80 -1.12
CA LEU A 23 22.08 9.29 -1.42
C LEU A 23 21.58 8.37 -2.52
N ALA A 24 20.89 7.30 -2.12
CA ALA A 24 19.93 6.65 -2.95
C ALA A 24 18.90 7.72 -3.28
N PHE A 25 19.17 8.47 -4.35
CA PHE A 25 18.16 9.19 -5.10
C PHE A 25 17.20 8.12 -5.59
N THR A 26 16.19 7.83 -4.78
CA THR A 26 14.93 7.27 -5.28
C THR A 26 14.40 8.29 -6.26
N SER A 27 14.78 8.11 -7.53
CA SER A 27 14.15 8.74 -8.68
C SER A 27 12.73 8.17 -8.79
N THR A 28 11.85 8.60 -7.90
CA THR A 28 10.42 8.64 -8.21
C THR A 28 10.27 9.83 -9.14
N ARG A 29 10.05 9.59 -10.44
CA ARG A 29 9.50 10.60 -11.34
C ARG A 29 8.26 11.17 -10.66
N GLN A 30 8.39 12.36 -10.08
CA GLN A 30 7.29 13.12 -9.53
C GLN A 30 6.33 13.41 -10.68
N THR A 31 5.14 12.83 -10.62
CA THR A 31 3.95 13.37 -11.28
C THR A 31 3.83 14.84 -10.92
N ALA A 32 3.39 15.68 -11.87
CA ALA A 32 3.28 17.14 -11.76
C ALA A 32 3.01 17.60 -10.32
N SER A 33 3.98 18.32 -9.73
CA SER A 33 4.01 18.65 -8.31
C SER A 33 2.68 19.27 -7.89
N THR A 34 1.92 18.57 -7.05
CA THR A 34 0.83 19.17 -6.30
C THR A 34 1.39 20.43 -5.62
N PRO A 35 0.79 21.61 -5.81
CA PRO A 35 1.32 22.83 -5.23
C PRO A 35 1.39 22.68 -3.70
N VAL A 36 2.51 23.07 -3.11
CA VAL A 36 2.66 23.12 -1.65
C VAL A 36 1.85 24.31 -1.14
N THR A 37 0.67 24.05 -0.62
CA THR A 37 -0.28 25.06 -0.13
C THR A 37 -0.31 25.16 1.38
N ASP A 38 0.07 24.10 2.08
CA ASP A 38 0.02 23.98 3.53
C ASP A 38 1.01 22.93 4.07
N LYS A 39 1.10 22.81 5.40
CA LYS A 39 1.94 21.83 6.10
C LYS A 39 1.70 20.40 5.59
N TRP A 40 0.45 19.97 5.42
CA TRP A 40 0.12 18.61 5.02
C TRP A 40 0.53 18.33 3.58
N SER A 41 0.30 19.27 2.66
CA SER A 41 0.75 19.14 1.27
C SER A 41 2.27 18.98 1.18
N TYR A 42 3.05 19.65 2.04
CA TYR A 42 4.49 19.46 2.13
C TYR A 42 4.87 18.07 2.69
N LEU A 43 4.19 17.63 3.74
CA LEU A 43 4.46 16.33 4.36
C LEU A 43 4.10 15.17 3.43
N GLU A 44 3.00 15.25 2.69
CA GLU A 44 2.57 14.24 1.71
C GLU A 44 3.53 14.12 0.52
N LEU A 45 4.24 15.20 0.17
CA LEU A 45 5.33 15.13 -0.81
C LEU A 45 6.60 14.49 -0.25
N SER A 46 6.81 14.60 1.07
CA SER A 46 8.05 14.18 1.73
C SER A 46 7.99 12.76 2.28
N TYR A 47 6.79 12.30 2.69
CA TYR A 47 6.59 11.09 3.47
C TYR A 47 5.38 10.29 2.95
N PRO A 48 5.58 9.01 2.54
CA PRO A 48 4.51 8.17 1.98
C PRO A 48 3.29 8.00 2.89
N GLU A 49 3.50 8.01 4.19
CA GLU A 49 2.50 7.82 5.25
C GLU A 49 1.83 9.11 5.75
N ALA A 50 2.23 10.30 5.29
CA ALA A 50 1.72 11.56 5.84
C ALA A 50 0.21 11.73 5.71
N SER A 51 -0.40 11.21 4.64
CA SER A 51 -1.85 11.22 4.47
C SER A 51 -2.57 10.34 5.51
N ALA A 52 -1.93 9.28 6.02
CA ALA A 52 -2.47 8.50 7.14
C ALA A 52 -2.38 9.29 8.46
N TRP A 53 -1.27 9.99 8.72
CA TRP A 53 -1.17 10.89 9.89
C TRP A 53 -2.26 11.96 9.86
N ARG A 54 -2.45 12.60 8.70
CA ARG A 54 -3.51 13.58 8.47
C ARG A 54 -4.87 12.99 8.73
N TRP A 55 -5.15 11.81 8.16
CA TRP A 55 -6.44 11.15 8.33
C TRP A 55 -6.73 10.88 9.81
N ILE A 56 -5.76 10.38 10.58
CA ILE A 56 -5.92 10.18 12.03
C ILE A 56 -6.29 11.50 12.69
N ASN A 57 -5.57 12.57 12.36
CA ASN A 57 -5.77 13.86 13.01
C ASN A 57 -7.11 14.51 12.66
N GLU A 58 -7.69 14.21 11.50
CA GLU A 58 -8.96 14.78 11.06
C GLU A 58 -10.18 13.90 11.40
N ASN A 59 -10.00 12.58 11.53
CA ASN A 59 -11.12 11.62 11.56
C ASN A 59 -11.23 10.81 12.85
N THR A 60 -10.30 10.97 13.80
CA THR A 60 -10.36 10.27 15.10
C THR A 60 -10.61 11.23 16.26
N PRO A 61 -11.25 10.80 17.35
CA PRO A 61 -11.36 11.59 18.57
C PRO A 61 -9.99 12.01 19.12
N LYS A 62 -9.92 13.11 19.89
CA LYS A 62 -8.63 13.62 20.41
C LYS A 62 -8.04 12.73 21.50
N GLU A 63 -8.92 12.06 22.23
CA GLU A 63 -8.66 11.09 23.27
C GLU A 63 -8.30 9.70 22.73
N ALA A 64 -8.45 9.48 21.42
CA ALA A 64 -8.06 8.22 20.82
C ALA A 64 -6.55 8.03 20.92
N LYS A 65 -6.13 6.83 21.32
CA LYS A 65 -4.72 6.42 21.29
C LYS A 65 -4.46 5.51 20.10
N VAL A 66 -3.31 5.72 19.45
CA VAL A 66 -2.89 5.00 18.25
C VAL A 66 -1.67 4.15 18.57
N ALA A 67 -1.75 2.85 18.34
CA ALA A 67 -0.60 1.96 18.39
C ALA A 67 0.13 1.95 17.04
N THR A 68 1.45 2.06 17.03
CA THR A 68 2.22 2.05 15.78
C THR A 68 3.68 1.66 15.98
N PHE A 69 4.32 1.18 14.92
CA PHE A 69 5.77 1.07 14.79
C PHE A 69 6.42 2.35 14.21
N ASP A 70 5.61 3.33 13.80
CA ASP A 70 6.14 4.56 13.21
C ASP A 70 6.90 5.39 14.25
N ILE A 71 8.14 5.78 13.94
CA ILE A 71 8.99 6.57 14.81
C ILE A 71 8.67 8.06 14.75
N ARG A 72 7.92 8.51 13.74
CA ARG A 72 7.57 9.93 13.51
C ARG A 72 6.24 10.30 14.16
N THR A 73 6.10 9.90 15.41
CA THR A 73 4.90 10.09 16.23
C THR A 73 4.54 11.56 16.43
N TYR A 74 5.50 12.48 16.32
CA TYR A 74 5.31 13.93 16.47
C TYR A 74 4.44 14.59 15.39
N TYR A 75 4.04 13.86 14.34
CA TYR A 75 3.01 14.32 13.39
C TYR A 75 1.59 13.87 13.77
N LEU A 76 1.45 12.99 14.75
CA LEU A 76 0.17 12.58 15.31
C LEU A 76 -0.19 13.50 16.47
N GLU A 77 -1.42 14.00 16.46
CA GLU A 77 -1.98 14.81 17.54
C GLU A 77 -2.74 13.96 18.57
N ARG A 78 -2.52 12.64 18.52
CA ARG A 78 -3.14 11.59 19.36
C ARG A 78 -2.06 10.99 20.24
N GLU A 79 -2.45 10.47 21.40
CA GLU A 79 -1.51 9.72 22.22
C GLU A 79 -1.04 8.48 21.43
N VAL A 80 0.25 8.16 21.51
CA VAL A 80 0.84 7.04 20.75
C VAL A 80 1.29 5.95 21.70
N PHE A 81 0.90 4.71 21.38
CA PHE A 81 1.42 3.49 22.00
C PHE A 81 2.50 2.87 21.09
N PRO A 82 3.80 3.01 21.41
CA PRO A 82 4.87 2.49 20.55
C PRO A 82 4.88 0.95 20.60
N LEU A 83 4.59 0.30 19.48
CA LEU A 83 4.50 -1.17 19.39
C LEU A 83 5.86 -1.86 19.56
N ASP A 84 6.97 -1.16 19.32
CA ASP A 84 8.34 -1.60 19.59
C ASP A 84 8.92 -1.03 20.90
N GLY A 85 8.10 -0.33 21.69
CA GLY A 85 8.50 0.27 22.96
C GLY A 85 8.50 -0.71 24.13
N TYR A 86 9.10 -0.29 25.24
CA TYR A 86 9.15 -1.10 26.48
C TYR A 86 7.76 -1.48 27.00
N GLU A 87 6.78 -0.58 26.91
CA GLU A 87 5.39 -0.83 27.31
C GLU A 87 4.70 -1.93 26.48
N ALA A 88 5.17 -2.16 25.25
CA ALA A 88 4.69 -3.23 24.38
C ALA A 88 5.34 -4.58 24.69
N SER A 89 6.37 -4.64 25.55
CA SER A 89 7.09 -5.89 25.85
C SER A 89 6.19 -7.07 26.25
N PRO A 90 5.08 -6.91 27.01
CA PRO A 90 4.21 -8.03 27.34
C PRO A 90 3.47 -8.62 26.13
N LEU A 91 3.25 -7.84 25.05
CA LEU A 91 2.59 -8.35 23.83
C LEU A 91 3.36 -9.52 23.22
N TYR A 92 4.69 -9.50 23.34
CA TYR A 92 5.57 -10.49 22.70
C TYR A 92 5.60 -11.85 23.42
N SER A 93 4.98 -11.95 24.60
CA SER A 93 4.81 -13.19 25.34
C SER A 93 3.38 -13.73 25.30
N MET A 94 2.46 -13.05 24.61
CA MET A 94 1.06 -13.46 24.53
C MET A 94 0.86 -14.53 23.45
N ASP A 95 0.03 -15.52 23.78
CA ASP A 95 -0.19 -16.69 22.93
C ASP A 95 -1.34 -16.51 21.91
N SER A 96 -2.16 -15.47 22.08
CA SER A 96 -3.31 -15.18 21.21
C SER A 96 -3.40 -13.71 20.81
N VAL A 97 -3.97 -13.48 19.63
CA VAL A 97 -4.24 -12.11 19.14
C VAL A 97 -5.31 -11.43 19.99
N GLU A 98 -6.31 -12.16 20.48
CA GLU A 98 -7.37 -11.61 21.32
C GLU A 98 -6.83 -11.07 22.65
N GLU A 99 -5.90 -11.80 23.28
CA GLU A 99 -5.22 -11.34 24.49
C GLU A 99 -4.41 -10.06 24.23
N ALA A 100 -3.67 -10.03 23.13
CA ALA A 100 -2.92 -8.84 22.71
C ALA A 100 -3.82 -7.64 22.44
N LEU A 101 -4.97 -7.84 21.79
CA LEU A 101 -5.94 -6.78 21.55
C LEU A 101 -6.62 -6.31 22.84
N ASN A 102 -6.94 -7.19 23.78
CA ASN A 102 -7.43 -6.81 25.10
C ASN A 102 -6.40 -5.94 25.84
N TYR A 103 -5.13 -6.34 25.82
CA TYR A 103 -4.04 -5.59 26.45
C TYR A 103 -3.89 -4.17 25.90
N LEU A 104 -4.02 -4.00 24.59
CA LEU A 104 -4.01 -2.72 23.91
C LEU A 104 -5.25 -1.88 24.27
N GLU A 105 -6.44 -2.50 24.26
CA GLU A 105 -7.70 -1.86 24.62
C GLU A 105 -7.71 -1.35 26.07
N GLU A 106 -7.22 -2.14 27.03
CA GLU A 106 -7.06 -1.75 28.43
C GLU A 106 -6.12 -0.55 28.62
N ARG A 107 -5.20 -0.32 27.68
CA ARG A 107 -4.31 0.85 27.64
C ARG A 107 -4.88 2.02 26.86
N GLY A 108 -6.14 1.91 26.44
CA GLY A 108 -6.89 2.92 25.72
C GLY A 108 -6.57 2.99 24.24
N VAL A 109 -5.91 1.99 23.65
CA VAL A 109 -5.62 1.97 22.20
C VAL A 109 -6.90 1.72 21.42
N HIS A 110 -7.17 2.57 20.43
CA HIS A 110 -8.34 2.47 19.56
C HIS A 110 -7.97 2.10 18.12
N PHE A 111 -6.81 2.57 17.65
CA PHE A 111 -6.38 2.39 16.28
C PHE A 111 -4.96 1.82 16.20
N VAL A 112 -4.68 1.06 15.15
CA VAL A 112 -3.33 0.65 14.78
C VAL A 112 -2.96 1.36 13.47
N LEU A 113 -1.85 2.09 13.47
CA LEU A 113 -1.27 2.67 12.27
C LEU A 113 -0.11 1.79 11.80
N SER A 114 -0.23 1.26 10.59
CA SER A 114 0.87 0.60 9.87
C SER A 114 1.40 1.48 8.75
N VAL A 115 2.73 1.54 8.61
CA VAL A 115 3.42 2.44 7.68
C VAL A 115 4.38 1.65 6.79
N PRO A 116 4.59 2.05 5.52
CA PRO A 116 5.33 1.26 4.54
C PRO A 116 6.76 0.90 4.96
N TRP A 117 7.45 1.78 5.67
CA TRP A 117 8.83 1.51 6.09
C TRP A 117 8.93 0.44 7.18
N ALA A 118 7.86 0.24 7.96
CA ALA A 118 7.80 -0.66 9.09
C ALA A 118 7.00 -1.94 8.78
N SER A 119 6.68 -2.20 7.52
CA SER A 119 5.82 -3.31 7.09
C SER A 119 6.58 -4.33 6.21
N PRO A 120 5.97 -5.47 5.83
CA PRO A 120 6.66 -6.53 5.12
C PRO A 120 7.31 -6.05 3.82
N LEU A 121 8.44 -6.69 3.47
CA LEU A 121 9.31 -6.36 2.33
C LEU A 121 10.17 -5.09 2.45
N ASP A 122 9.92 -4.17 3.40
CA ASP A 122 10.87 -3.07 3.64
C ASP A 122 12.09 -3.58 4.44
N PRO A 123 13.33 -3.28 4.01
CA PRO A 123 14.53 -3.70 4.72
C PRO A 123 14.70 -3.07 6.10
N ARG A 124 13.98 -1.97 6.40
CA ARG A 124 14.01 -1.26 7.69
C ARG A 124 12.96 -1.78 8.67
N MET A 125 12.09 -2.71 8.24
CA MET A 125 11.05 -3.26 9.10
C MET A 125 11.66 -3.79 10.41
N PRO A 126 11.19 -3.31 11.58
CA PRO A 126 11.75 -3.73 12.85
C PRO A 126 11.44 -5.23 13.09
N PRO A 127 12.35 -6.01 13.71
CA PRO A 127 12.06 -7.41 14.07
C PRO A 127 10.79 -7.56 14.92
N ALA A 128 10.54 -6.55 15.76
CA ALA A 128 9.33 -6.39 16.55
C ALA A 128 8.04 -6.54 15.72
N TYR A 129 7.99 -6.04 14.48
CA TYR A 129 6.82 -6.21 13.62
C TYR A 129 6.48 -7.69 13.41
N ARG A 130 7.48 -8.55 13.18
CA ARG A 130 7.26 -9.99 12.93
C ARG A 130 6.86 -10.76 14.18
N TRP A 131 7.33 -10.31 15.34
CA TRP A 131 7.11 -10.98 16.62
C TRP A 131 5.83 -10.52 17.31
N ASN A 132 5.31 -9.34 16.95
CA ASN A 132 4.09 -8.83 17.54
C ASN A 132 2.90 -9.69 17.09
N PRO A 133 2.10 -10.23 18.03
CA PRO A 133 0.99 -11.13 17.71
C PRO A 133 -0.08 -10.48 16.82
N ILE A 134 -0.28 -9.16 16.89
CA ILE A 134 -1.35 -8.48 16.13
C ILE A 134 -1.02 -8.30 14.65
N SER A 135 0.27 -8.29 14.27
CA SER A 135 0.70 -7.93 12.91
C SER A 135 0.17 -8.88 11.84
N LYS A 136 -0.04 -10.15 12.18
CA LYS A 136 -0.53 -11.17 11.24
C LYS A 136 -2.03 -11.03 10.95
N ASP A 137 -2.76 -10.38 11.85
CA ASP A 137 -4.20 -10.22 11.81
C ASP A 137 -4.64 -8.82 11.36
N LEU A 138 -3.69 -7.94 10.99
CA LEU A 138 -3.99 -6.67 10.34
C LEU A 138 -4.79 -6.93 9.06
N GLY A 139 -6.04 -6.43 9.03
CA GLY A 139 -6.98 -6.69 7.96
C GLY A 139 -8.05 -7.76 8.25
N ASP A 140 -8.02 -8.43 9.42
CA ASP A 140 -9.15 -9.27 9.86
C ASP A 140 -10.38 -8.40 10.12
N PRO A 141 -11.49 -8.59 9.38
CA PRO A 141 -12.68 -7.74 9.48
C PRO A 141 -13.35 -7.78 10.85
N ARG A 142 -13.07 -8.78 11.69
CA ARG A 142 -13.62 -8.94 13.05
C ARG A 142 -12.70 -8.35 14.12
N LEU A 143 -11.38 -8.37 13.89
CA LEU A 143 -10.38 -8.01 14.91
C LEU A 143 -9.74 -6.64 14.63
N LEU A 144 -9.26 -6.45 13.39
CA LEU A 144 -8.51 -5.28 12.95
C LEU A 144 -8.94 -4.91 11.52
N PRO A 145 -10.22 -4.53 11.29
CA PRO A 145 -10.65 -4.07 9.97
C PRO A 145 -9.90 -2.80 9.55
N PRO A 146 -9.51 -2.68 8.27
CA PRO A 146 -8.96 -1.42 7.78
C PRO A 146 -10.09 -0.39 7.71
N VAL A 147 -9.80 0.83 8.16
CA VAL A 147 -10.70 2.00 8.07
C VAL A 147 -10.16 3.06 7.12
N TYR A 148 -8.87 3.00 6.80
CA TYR A 148 -8.22 3.87 5.84
C TYR A 148 -6.99 3.19 5.25
N VAL A 149 -6.72 3.44 3.97
CA VAL A 149 -5.48 3.06 3.28
C VAL A 149 -5.05 4.26 2.45
N SER A 150 -3.79 4.64 2.55
CA SER A 150 -3.23 5.78 1.82
C SER A 150 -2.86 5.40 0.38
N PRO A 151 -2.61 6.39 -0.50
CA PRO A 151 -2.11 6.14 -1.85
C PRO A 151 -0.83 5.30 -1.91
N ASN A 152 -0.02 5.31 -0.84
CA ASN A 152 1.23 4.57 -0.73
C ASN A 152 1.13 3.31 0.16
N GLY A 153 -0.08 2.95 0.61
CA GLY A 153 -0.33 1.73 1.36
C GLY A 153 -0.20 1.85 2.87
N ALA A 154 0.10 3.02 3.43
CA ALA A 154 -0.02 3.23 4.87
C ALA A 154 -1.47 2.98 5.28
N ALA A 155 -1.71 2.21 6.33
CA ALA A 155 -3.04 1.72 6.67
C ALA A 155 -3.36 1.99 8.13
N ILE A 156 -4.64 2.24 8.37
CA ILE A 156 -5.19 2.46 9.70
C ILE A 156 -6.24 1.39 9.93
N TYR A 157 -6.10 0.70 11.05
CA TYR A 157 -6.98 -0.37 11.47
C TYR A 157 -7.69 0.02 12.76
N TRP A 158 -8.95 -0.34 12.88
CA TRP A 158 -9.74 -0.07 14.08
C TRP A 158 -9.76 -1.31 14.97
N LEU A 159 -9.22 -1.19 16.17
CA LEU A 159 -9.21 -2.26 17.16
C LEU A 159 -10.64 -2.68 17.50
N LYS A 160 -10.99 -3.93 17.19
CA LYS A 160 -12.34 -4.53 17.35
C LYS A 160 -13.45 -3.63 16.77
N GLY A 161 -13.10 -2.86 15.75
CA GLY A 161 -13.95 -1.84 15.17
C GLY A 161 -14.99 -2.39 14.21
N LYS A 162 -15.73 -1.47 13.61
CA LYS A 162 -16.63 -1.79 12.49
C LYS A 162 -15.88 -1.70 11.17
N GLU A 163 -16.13 -2.68 10.31
CA GLU A 163 -15.58 -2.73 8.96
C GLU A 163 -16.03 -1.52 8.12
N VAL A 164 -15.07 -0.92 7.42
CA VAL A 164 -15.32 0.03 6.34
C VAL A 164 -14.98 -0.69 5.04
N ASN A 165 -15.97 -0.88 4.18
CA ASN A 165 -15.77 -1.64 2.94
C ASN A 165 -15.29 -0.76 1.77
N ARG A 166 -15.54 0.55 1.84
CA ARG A 166 -15.24 1.50 0.75
C ARG A 166 -14.83 2.86 1.30
N LEU A 167 -13.88 3.49 0.62
CA LEU A 167 -13.49 4.88 0.80
C LEU A 167 -14.01 5.71 -0.37
N LEU A 168 -14.31 6.99 -0.13
CA LEU A 168 -14.47 7.96 -1.21
C LEU A 168 -13.19 8.77 -1.35
N VAL A 169 -12.56 8.68 -2.51
CA VAL A 169 -11.31 9.37 -2.83
C VAL A 169 -11.53 10.15 -4.12
N ASN A 170 -11.50 11.49 -4.03
CA ASN A 170 -11.76 12.38 -5.18
C ASN A 170 -13.05 12.03 -5.94
N GLY A 171 -14.11 11.65 -5.22
CA GLY A 171 -15.39 11.24 -5.80
C GLY A 171 -15.43 9.79 -6.33
N LEU A 172 -14.31 9.07 -6.32
CA LEU A 172 -14.25 7.66 -6.70
C LEU A 172 -14.48 6.76 -5.49
N SER A 173 -15.25 5.70 -5.68
CA SER A 173 -15.44 4.67 -4.66
C SER A 173 -14.32 3.64 -4.74
N VAL A 174 -13.45 3.63 -3.74
CA VAL A 174 -12.29 2.74 -3.64
C VAL A 174 -12.60 1.62 -2.64
N THR A 175 -12.53 0.37 -3.08
CA THR A 175 -12.84 -0.78 -2.22
C THR A 175 -11.65 -1.14 -1.34
N LEU A 176 -11.89 -1.33 -0.05
CA LEU A 176 -10.89 -1.85 0.89
C LEU A 176 -10.89 -3.38 0.82
N LEU A 177 -9.80 -3.97 0.33
CA LEU A 177 -9.70 -5.43 0.25
C LEU A 177 -9.27 -6.03 1.60
N THR A 178 -9.79 -7.21 1.90
CA THR A 178 -9.43 -7.99 3.10
C THR A 178 -8.87 -9.35 2.68
N LEU A 179 -8.09 -9.98 3.56
CA LEU A 179 -7.54 -11.33 3.35
C LEU A 179 -8.59 -12.44 3.53
N TRP A 180 -9.77 -12.10 4.05
CA TRP A 180 -10.70 -13.06 4.65
C TRP A 180 -11.96 -13.29 3.81
N ARG A 181 -12.15 -12.49 2.75
CA ARG A 181 -13.36 -12.53 1.94
C ARG A 181 -13.06 -12.34 0.46
N GLU A 182 -13.69 -13.17 -0.36
CA GLU A 182 -13.76 -12.91 -1.80
C GLU A 182 -14.78 -11.79 -2.09
N LEU A 183 -14.32 -10.80 -2.84
CA LEU A 183 -15.13 -9.72 -3.37
C LEU A 183 -15.68 -10.13 -4.73
N LYS A 184 -17.01 -10.17 -4.85
CA LYS A 184 -17.73 -10.32 -6.12
C LYS A 184 -18.30 -8.96 -6.55
N VAL A 185 -17.96 -8.49 -7.75
CA VAL A 185 -18.41 -7.19 -8.27
C VAL A 185 -18.84 -7.34 -9.73
N ASP A 186 -20.03 -6.86 -10.05
CA ASP A 186 -20.46 -6.69 -11.44
C ASP A 186 -19.98 -5.32 -11.94
N LEU A 187 -19.25 -5.32 -13.06
CA LEU A 187 -18.77 -4.12 -13.74
C LEU A 187 -19.41 -4.01 -15.11
N GLN A 188 -19.75 -2.79 -15.49
CA GLN A 188 -20.10 -2.45 -16.85
C GLN A 188 -18.83 -2.03 -17.59
N VAL A 189 -18.58 -2.66 -18.73
CA VAL A 189 -17.57 -2.23 -19.70
C VAL A 189 -18.22 -1.23 -20.63
N THR A 190 -17.64 -0.04 -20.76
CA THR A 190 -18.14 1.06 -21.62
C THR A 190 -17.05 1.52 -22.60
N ASN A 191 -17.46 2.22 -23.65
CA ASN A 191 -16.56 2.83 -24.64
C ASN A 191 -16.16 4.28 -24.28
N ASP A 192 -16.26 4.67 -23.00
CA ASP A 192 -15.80 5.97 -22.52
C ASP A 192 -14.29 6.16 -22.72
N THR A 193 -13.56 5.05 -22.94
CA THR A 193 -12.17 5.02 -23.36
C THR A 193 -11.97 4.13 -24.58
N GLN A 194 -10.80 4.28 -25.21
CA GLN A 194 -10.35 3.40 -26.28
C GLN A 194 -9.00 2.74 -25.90
N PRO A 195 -8.94 1.40 -25.77
CA PRO A 195 -10.04 0.43 -25.87
C PRO A 195 -11.13 0.60 -24.77
N PRO A 196 -12.34 0.01 -24.96
CA PRO A 196 -13.41 0.02 -23.97
C PRO A 196 -13.02 -0.69 -22.67
N THR A 197 -13.51 -0.21 -21.53
CA THR A 197 -13.07 -0.72 -20.22
C THR A 197 -14.15 -0.71 -19.15
N GLY A 198 -14.06 -1.64 -18.21
CA GLY A 198 -14.65 -1.55 -16.87
C GLY A 198 -13.53 -1.41 -15.82
N ARG A 199 -13.79 -0.70 -14.73
CA ARG A 199 -12.79 -0.40 -13.68
C ARG A 199 -13.30 -0.75 -12.30
N LEU A 200 -12.43 -1.33 -11.49
CA LEU A 200 -12.59 -1.48 -10.05
C LEU A 200 -11.40 -0.81 -9.36
N TYR A 201 -11.68 0.17 -8.52
CA TYR A 201 -10.67 0.80 -7.67
C TYR A 201 -10.55 0.04 -6.36
N VAL A 202 -9.33 -0.30 -5.99
CA VAL A 202 -9.03 -1.02 -4.76
C VAL A 202 -7.90 -0.33 -4.01
N ALA A 203 -7.90 -0.46 -2.68
CA ALA A 203 -6.76 -0.09 -1.85
C ALA A 203 -6.19 -1.33 -1.18
N ILE A 204 -4.87 -1.43 -1.20
CA ILE A 204 -4.11 -2.54 -0.60
C ILE A 204 -3.21 -1.97 0.50
N PRO A 205 -3.40 -2.38 1.76
CA PRO A 205 -2.45 -2.06 2.84
C PRO A 205 -1.04 -2.57 2.58
N CYS A 206 -0.04 -1.86 3.09
CA CYS A 206 1.37 -2.28 3.00
C CYS A 206 1.65 -3.60 3.72
N ASP A 207 0.84 -3.94 4.72
CA ASP A 207 0.89 -5.21 5.47
C ASP A 207 0.61 -6.45 4.59
N TYR A 208 -0.01 -6.26 3.42
CA TYR A 208 -0.31 -7.35 2.49
C TYR A 208 0.84 -7.63 1.51
N ALA A 209 1.97 -6.93 1.66
CA ALA A 209 3.14 -7.18 0.84
C ALA A 209 3.63 -8.64 0.97
N GLY A 210 3.91 -9.27 -0.17
CA GLY A 210 4.27 -10.69 -0.29
C GLY A 210 3.08 -11.64 -0.45
N LYS A 211 1.84 -11.19 -0.18
CA LYS A 211 0.61 -11.96 -0.41
C LYS A 211 0.27 -12.03 -1.91
N VAL A 212 -0.71 -12.83 -2.30
CA VAL A 212 -1.12 -12.98 -3.71
C VAL A 212 -2.53 -12.45 -3.93
N LEU A 213 -2.66 -11.44 -4.80
CA LEU A 213 -3.93 -11.00 -5.36
C LEU A 213 -4.34 -11.96 -6.48
N GLU A 214 -5.51 -12.57 -6.34
CA GLU A 214 -6.15 -13.37 -7.39
C GLU A 214 -7.37 -12.63 -7.94
N VAL A 215 -7.40 -12.44 -9.26
CA VAL A 215 -8.52 -11.82 -9.96
C VAL A 215 -8.99 -12.78 -11.05
N SER A 216 -10.28 -13.02 -11.13
CA SER A 216 -10.89 -13.70 -12.28
C SER A 216 -12.12 -12.97 -12.75
N VAL A 217 -12.44 -13.12 -14.03
CA VAL A 217 -13.60 -12.49 -14.63
C VAL A 217 -14.47 -13.54 -15.32
N ASN A 218 -15.79 -13.41 -15.17
CA ASN A 218 -16.75 -13.96 -16.11
C ASN A 218 -17.01 -12.88 -17.17
N SER A 219 -16.48 -13.09 -18.37
CA SER A 219 -16.48 -12.09 -19.44
C SER A 219 -17.74 -12.10 -20.30
N SER A 220 -18.74 -12.93 -19.99
CA SER A 220 -20.01 -12.98 -20.72
C SER A 220 -19.83 -13.17 -22.24
N GLN A 221 -18.90 -14.07 -22.64
CA GLN A 221 -18.51 -14.35 -24.04
C GLN A 221 -17.70 -13.25 -24.75
N HIS A 222 -17.34 -12.16 -24.07
CA HIS A 222 -16.46 -11.12 -24.61
C HIS A 222 -14.98 -11.47 -24.44
N ILE A 223 -14.16 -11.08 -25.41
CA ILE A 223 -12.70 -11.21 -25.34
C ILE A 223 -12.15 -10.02 -24.55
N VAL A 224 -11.60 -10.29 -23.38
CA VAL A 224 -11.12 -9.25 -22.46
C VAL A 224 -9.73 -9.54 -21.92
N SER A 225 -9.01 -8.53 -21.46
CA SER A 225 -7.88 -8.68 -20.54
C SER A 225 -8.25 -8.21 -19.14
N LEU A 226 -7.58 -8.81 -18.16
CA LEU A 226 -7.45 -8.28 -16.80
C LEU A 226 -6.12 -7.57 -16.68
N GLU A 227 -6.12 -6.32 -16.24
CA GLU A 227 -4.92 -5.51 -16.07
C GLU A 227 -4.96 -4.86 -14.68
N VAL A 228 -3.84 -4.89 -13.97
CA VAL A 228 -3.68 -4.23 -12.66
C VAL A 228 -2.70 -3.09 -12.84
N PHE A 229 -3.14 -1.87 -12.54
CA PHE A 229 -2.32 -0.67 -12.62
C PHE A 229 -2.16 -0.03 -11.26
N LYS A 230 -1.01 0.64 -11.08
CA LYS A 230 -0.77 1.51 -9.93
C LYS A 230 -1.55 2.83 -10.06
N GLY A 231 -2.17 3.24 -8.97
CA GLY A 231 -2.93 4.48 -8.85
C GLY A 231 -4.40 4.34 -9.25
N LEU A 232 -5.13 5.45 -9.11
CA LEU A 232 -6.53 5.57 -9.52
C LEU A 232 -6.58 6.17 -10.93
N ILE A 233 -6.92 5.35 -11.93
CA ILE A 233 -7.04 5.79 -13.32
C ILE A 233 -8.43 6.41 -13.54
N PRO A 234 -8.54 7.69 -13.94
CA PRO A 234 -9.81 8.34 -14.24
C PRO A 234 -10.64 7.59 -15.29
N VAL A 235 -11.98 7.65 -15.17
CA VAL A 235 -12.92 6.88 -16.01
C VAL A 235 -12.81 7.24 -17.50
N ASN A 236 -12.43 8.48 -17.81
CA ASN A 236 -12.30 9.02 -19.15
C ASN A 236 -10.85 9.08 -19.67
N GLU A 237 -9.87 8.62 -18.90
CA GLU A 237 -8.47 8.65 -19.33
C GLU A 237 -8.21 7.53 -20.33
N ALA A 238 -7.99 7.89 -21.60
CA ALA A 238 -7.51 6.98 -22.63
C ALA A 238 -5.98 6.89 -22.62
N ARG A 239 -5.42 5.80 -23.18
CA ARG A 239 -3.96 5.57 -23.20
C ARG A 239 -3.31 5.55 -21.81
N TRP A 240 -4.07 5.17 -20.79
CA TRP A 240 -3.61 5.06 -19.40
C TRP A 240 -2.32 4.24 -19.24
N TRP A 241 -2.09 3.25 -20.12
CA TRP A 241 -0.87 2.45 -20.13
C TRP A 241 0.41 3.24 -20.45
N THR A 242 0.30 4.49 -20.90
CA THR A 242 1.44 5.37 -21.16
C THR A 242 1.83 6.23 -19.95
N THR A 243 0.91 6.41 -19.00
CA THR A 243 1.03 7.29 -17.84
C THR A 243 1.06 6.52 -16.52
N HIS A 244 0.44 5.34 -16.48
CA HIS A 244 0.33 4.49 -15.30
C HIS A 244 1.17 3.21 -15.41
N PRO A 245 1.95 2.86 -14.37
CA PRO A 245 2.65 1.58 -14.31
C PRO A 245 1.67 0.40 -14.25
N MET A 246 1.80 -0.52 -15.21
CA MET A 246 1.10 -1.82 -15.18
C MET A 246 1.88 -2.78 -14.28
N LEU A 247 1.21 -3.33 -13.27
CA LEU A 247 1.80 -4.25 -12.30
C LEU A 247 1.63 -5.71 -12.74
N ALA A 248 0.48 -6.04 -13.36
CA ALA A 248 0.19 -7.39 -13.81
C ALA A 248 -0.90 -7.41 -14.90
N ARG A 249 -0.90 -8.45 -15.74
CA ARG A 249 -1.88 -8.64 -16.82
C ARG A 249 -2.17 -10.11 -17.08
N SER A 250 -3.42 -10.41 -17.44
CA SER A 250 -3.84 -11.68 -18.05
C SER A 250 -4.74 -11.43 -19.27
N PRO A 251 -4.53 -12.11 -20.41
CA PRO A 251 -3.39 -12.98 -20.69
C PRO A 251 -2.08 -12.16 -20.84
N PRO A 252 -0.90 -12.78 -20.66
CA PRO A 252 0.36 -12.16 -21.01
C PRO A 252 0.36 -11.64 -22.46
N LEU A 253 0.96 -10.47 -22.71
CA LEU A 253 0.93 -9.82 -24.04
C LEU A 253 1.42 -10.71 -25.20
N ARG A 254 2.38 -11.60 -24.91
CA ARG A 254 2.91 -12.58 -25.87
C ARG A 254 1.90 -13.64 -26.31
N GLU A 255 0.86 -13.87 -25.52
CA GLU A 255 -0.20 -14.86 -25.76
C GLU A 255 -1.43 -14.23 -26.41
N GLY A 256 -1.62 -12.91 -26.27
CA GLY A 256 -2.68 -12.16 -26.92
C GLY A 256 -3.06 -10.89 -26.18
N LEU A 257 -3.95 -10.09 -26.78
CA LEU A 257 -4.46 -8.88 -26.14
C LEU A 257 -5.55 -9.18 -25.11
N GLY A 258 -6.39 -10.19 -25.37
CA GLY A 258 -7.47 -10.65 -24.48
C GLY A 258 -7.82 -12.12 -24.73
N THR A 259 -8.62 -12.69 -23.82
CA THR A 259 -9.15 -14.05 -23.91
C THR A 259 -10.52 -14.14 -23.22
N LEU A 260 -11.20 -15.28 -23.32
CA LEU A 260 -12.41 -15.55 -22.55
C LEU A 260 -12.06 -15.85 -21.09
N ASN A 261 -12.79 -15.24 -20.16
CA ASN A 261 -12.68 -15.48 -18.72
C ASN A 261 -11.22 -15.50 -18.18
N PRO A 262 -10.38 -14.48 -18.44
CA PRO A 262 -9.01 -14.46 -17.95
C PRO A 262 -8.93 -14.58 -16.42
N LYS A 263 -7.80 -15.12 -15.95
CA LYS A 263 -7.44 -15.24 -14.54
C LYS A 263 -6.04 -14.69 -14.32
N LEU A 264 -5.90 -13.84 -13.31
CA LEU A 264 -4.67 -13.19 -12.94
C LEU A 264 -4.27 -13.58 -11.52
N LYS A 265 -3.01 -13.93 -11.35
CA LYS A 265 -2.36 -14.03 -10.05
C LYS A 265 -1.19 -13.08 -10.02
N TRP A 266 -1.12 -12.24 -8.99
CA TRP A 266 -0.06 -11.27 -8.82
C TRP A 266 0.41 -11.25 -7.37
N THR A 267 1.71 -11.48 -7.16
CA THR A 267 2.33 -11.27 -5.84
C THR A 267 2.38 -9.78 -5.57
N ILE A 268 1.73 -9.36 -4.48
CA ILE A 268 1.66 -7.98 -4.04
C ILE A 268 3.06 -7.53 -3.62
N ASN A 269 3.73 -6.81 -4.50
CA ASN A 269 5.02 -6.18 -4.26
C ASN A 269 4.92 -4.65 -4.18
N GLU A 270 3.72 -4.10 -4.43
CA GLU A 270 3.39 -2.69 -4.27
C GLU A 270 2.02 -2.54 -3.59
N ALA A 271 1.94 -1.61 -2.66
CA ALA A 271 0.74 -1.31 -1.89
C ALA A 271 0.16 0.07 -2.27
N GLY A 272 -1.02 0.38 -1.71
CA GLY A 272 -1.75 1.62 -1.94
C GLY A 272 -2.90 1.46 -2.91
N TYR A 273 -3.20 2.52 -3.64
CA TYR A 273 -4.33 2.53 -4.58
C TYR A 273 -3.96 1.86 -5.89
N LEU A 274 -4.83 0.95 -6.34
CA LEU A 274 -4.71 0.25 -7.60
C LEU A 274 -6.00 0.36 -8.39
N THR A 275 -5.86 0.28 -9.72
CA THR A 275 -6.99 0.11 -10.63
C THR A 275 -6.92 -1.26 -11.26
N ILE A 276 -7.93 -2.09 -10.99
CA ILE A 276 -8.16 -3.35 -11.72
C ILE A 276 -9.04 -3.02 -12.91
N MET A 277 -8.54 -3.27 -14.11
CA MET A 277 -9.21 -2.97 -15.37
C MET A 277 -9.61 -4.27 -16.07
N VAL A 278 -10.86 -4.30 -16.56
CA VAL A 278 -11.29 -5.24 -17.59
C VAL A 278 -11.31 -4.47 -18.91
N VAL A 279 -10.48 -4.87 -19.85
CA VAL A 279 -10.33 -4.18 -21.14
C VAL A 279 -10.91 -5.06 -22.24
N SER A 280 -11.85 -4.55 -23.03
CA SER A 280 -12.41 -5.27 -24.18
C SER A 280 -11.46 -5.21 -25.37
N TRP A 281 -11.30 -6.37 -26.01
CA TRP A 281 -10.57 -6.55 -27.27
C TRP A 281 -11.45 -7.19 -28.35
N ASP A 282 -12.76 -7.07 -28.21
CA ASP A 282 -13.68 -7.50 -29.25
C ASP A 282 -13.41 -6.70 -30.53
N GLN A 283 -13.38 -7.40 -31.67
CA GLN A 283 -13.08 -6.78 -32.96
C GLN A 283 -14.13 -5.75 -33.39
N ARG A 284 -15.36 -5.90 -32.88
CA ARG A 284 -16.48 -4.99 -33.12
C ARG A 284 -17.13 -4.67 -31.79
N TRP A 285 -17.24 -3.38 -31.48
CA TRP A 285 -17.98 -2.91 -30.33
C TRP A 285 -19.47 -2.84 -30.66
N GLU A 286 -20.29 -3.61 -29.95
CA GLU A 286 -21.74 -3.66 -30.16
C GLU A 286 -22.53 -2.84 -29.13
N GLY A 287 -21.89 -2.48 -28.01
CA GLY A 287 -22.50 -1.74 -26.92
C GLY A 287 -21.85 -2.05 -25.59
N ALA A 288 -22.26 -1.34 -24.54
CA ALA A 288 -21.81 -1.62 -23.18
C ALA A 288 -22.30 -3.01 -22.74
N PHE A 289 -21.45 -3.74 -22.03
CA PHE A 289 -21.75 -5.10 -21.56
C PHE A 289 -21.28 -5.29 -20.12
N ASN A 290 -21.89 -6.25 -19.43
CA ASN A 290 -21.58 -6.55 -18.04
C ASN A 290 -20.65 -7.75 -17.91
N VAL A 291 -19.69 -7.61 -17.00
CA VAL A 291 -18.77 -8.67 -16.58
C VAL A 291 -18.84 -8.81 -15.06
N THR A 292 -18.56 -10.00 -14.55
CA THR A 292 -18.46 -10.22 -13.09
C THR A 292 -17.03 -10.50 -12.71
N LEU A 293 -16.46 -9.70 -11.81
CA LEU A 293 -15.15 -9.93 -11.23
C LEU A 293 -15.26 -10.65 -9.89
N TYR A 294 -14.28 -11.53 -9.67
CA TYR A 294 -14.02 -12.18 -8.39
C TYR A 294 -12.60 -11.83 -7.99
N VAL A 295 -12.45 -11.15 -6.85
CA VAL A 295 -11.19 -10.63 -6.34
C VAL A 295 -10.97 -11.18 -4.94
N LYS A 296 -9.82 -11.78 -4.68
CA LYS A 296 -9.43 -12.22 -3.33
C LYS A 296 -7.94 -12.08 -3.13
N ILE A 297 -7.52 -11.98 -1.88
CA ILE A 297 -6.11 -11.99 -1.50
C ILE A 297 -5.85 -13.27 -0.70
N THR A 298 -4.75 -13.95 -1.03
CA THR A 298 -4.35 -15.22 -0.41
C THR A 298 -2.96 -15.10 0.20
N SER A 299 -2.71 -15.88 1.26
CA SER A 299 -1.44 -15.91 1.98
C SER A 299 -0.36 -16.72 1.31
#